data_AF-A0A841HEI4-F1
#
_entry.id   AF-A0A841HEI4-F1
#
_cell.length_a   1.000
_cell.length_b   1.000
_cell.length_c   1.000
_cell.angle_alpha   90.00
_cell.angle_beta   90.00
_cell.angle_gamma   90.00
#
_symmetry.space_group_name_H-M   'P 1'
#
loop_
_entity.id
_entity.type
_entity.pdbx_description
1 polymer ?
#
loop_
_entity_poly.entity_id
_entity_poly.type
_entity_poly.pdbx_seq_one_letter_code
_entity_poly.pdbx_strand_id
1 'polypeptide(L)'
;MSGVQTPHDRLGVFKELADVPNSRRLHQYASAYEGQDTWAGYRATVDLGERMSEEWARFSRRWKDHMDERGRHHALAQPDDVEAWSVWMLDSFSVDRAYQHWNVIEGLYDWLKWHTEHPHTYNPFHMAAVEPESSTREIWSRKIEKRNA
;
A
#
# COMPACT_ATOMS: atom_id res chain seq x y z
N MET A 1 -19.94 5.14 -21.04
CA MET A 1 -19.26 6.11 -20.14
C MET A 1 -18.63 5.32 -19.02
N SER A 2 -17.31 5.08 -19.05
CA SER A 2 -16.64 4.48 -17.89
C SER A 2 -16.67 5.52 -16.77
N GLY A 3 -17.29 5.19 -15.64
CA GLY A 3 -17.27 6.06 -14.47
C GLY A 3 -15.83 6.27 -14.02
N VAL A 4 -15.50 7.50 -13.60
CA VAL A 4 -14.22 7.80 -12.96
C VAL A 4 -14.12 6.90 -11.72
N GLN A 5 -13.22 5.93 -11.73
CA GLN A 5 -13.00 5.07 -10.56
C GLN A 5 -12.40 5.91 -9.44
N THR A 6 -13.13 6.02 -8.35
CA THR A 6 -12.69 6.69 -7.13
C THR A 6 -12.00 5.68 -6.21
N PRO A 7 -11.12 6.12 -5.30
CA PRO A 7 -10.59 5.28 -4.22
C PRO A 7 -11.71 4.58 -3.43
N HIS A 8 -12.86 5.22 -3.25
CA HIS A 8 -14.02 4.64 -2.55
C HIS A 8 -14.54 3.36 -3.20
N ASP A 9 -14.43 3.22 -4.52
CA ASP A 9 -14.84 2.02 -5.26
C ASP A 9 -13.95 0.80 -4.94
N ARG A 10 -12.77 1.05 -4.39
CA ARG A 10 -11.75 0.04 -4.03
C ARG A 10 -11.66 -0.20 -2.54
N LEU A 11 -12.40 0.58 -1.75
CA LEU A 11 -12.59 0.36 -0.32
C LEU A 11 -13.62 -0.75 -0.11
N GLY A 12 -13.32 -1.63 0.85
CA GLY A 12 -14.27 -2.64 1.33
C GLY A 12 -15.36 -2.01 2.20
N VAL A 13 -15.73 -2.73 3.26
CA VAL A 13 -16.76 -2.28 4.22
C VAL A 13 -16.33 -1.00 4.94
N PHE A 14 -15.05 -0.88 5.29
CA PHE A 14 -14.50 0.27 6.02
C PHE A 14 -13.97 1.31 5.03
N LYS A 15 -14.40 2.56 5.19
CA LYS A 15 -14.01 3.68 4.31
C LYS A 15 -12.90 4.51 4.95
N GLU A 16 -12.93 4.63 6.27
CA GLU A 16 -11.89 5.29 7.06
C GLU A 16 -11.36 4.36 8.15
N LEU A 17 -10.19 4.67 8.71
CA LEU A 17 -9.63 3.88 9.81
C LEU A 17 -10.50 3.96 11.08
N ALA A 18 -11.20 5.08 11.28
CA ALA A 18 -12.15 5.27 12.37
C ALA A 18 -13.30 4.26 12.33
N ASP A 19 -13.73 3.85 11.13
CA ASP A 19 -14.80 2.86 10.93
C ASP A 19 -14.37 1.44 11.30
N VAL A 20 -13.06 1.17 11.36
CA VAL A 20 -12.53 -0.17 11.63
C VAL A 20 -12.65 -0.47 13.12
N PRO A 21 -13.41 -1.50 13.54
CA PRO A 21 -13.47 -1.94 14.92
C PRO A 21 -12.07 -2.22 15.45
N ASN A 22 -11.79 -1.85 16.69
CA ASN A 22 -10.44 -1.97 17.23
C ASN A 22 -9.85 -3.38 17.08
N SER A 23 -10.67 -4.42 17.28
CA SER A 23 -10.30 -5.84 17.11
C SER A 23 -9.91 -6.28 15.69
N ARG A 24 -10.19 -5.44 14.68
CA ARG A 24 -9.84 -5.67 13.27
C ARG A 24 -8.77 -4.71 12.75
N ARG A 25 -8.27 -3.79 13.59
CA ARG A 25 -7.19 -2.88 13.22
C ARG A 25 -5.88 -3.66 13.14
N LEU A 26 -5.06 -3.34 12.14
CA LEU A 26 -3.85 -4.11 11.84
C LEU A 26 -2.88 -4.23 13.02
N HIS A 27 -2.79 -3.22 13.88
CA HIS A 27 -1.92 -3.27 15.07
C HIS A 27 -2.25 -4.42 16.03
N GLN A 28 -3.48 -4.94 16.04
CA GLN A 28 -3.87 -6.10 16.85
C GLN A 28 -3.12 -7.37 16.46
N TYR A 29 -2.60 -7.42 15.23
CA TYR A 29 -1.90 -8.57 14.69
C TYR A 29 -0.38 -8.43 14.76
N ALA A 30 0.15 -7.39 15.43
CA ALA A 30 1.59 -7.10 15.48
C ALA A 30 2.45 -8.32 15.87
N SER A 31 2.04 -9.07 16.90
CA SER A 31 2.75 -10.27 17.34
C SER A 31 2.77 -11.39 16.28
N ALA A 32 1.74 -11.51 15.44
CA ALA A 32 1.68 -12.52 14.39
C ALA A 32 2.63 -12.21 13.22
N TYR A 33 3.06 -10.96 13.09
CA TYR A 33 4.00 -10.53 12.05
C TYR A 33 5.44 -10.39 12.55
N GLU A 34 5.71 -10.64 13.83
CA GLU A 34 7.06 -10.59 14.37
C GLU A 34 7.97 -11.62 13.69
N GLY A 35 9.10 -11.16 13.14
CA GLY A 35 10.05 -11.99 12.40
C GLY A 35 9.56 -12.52 11.04
N GLN A 36 8.35 -12.14 10.60
CA GLN A 36 7.81 -12.57 9.30
C GLN A 36 8.31 -11.67 8.17
N ASP A 37 8.61 -12.26 7.01
CA ASP A 37 8.85 -11.49 5.78
C ASP A 37 7.68 -11.67 4.80
N THR A 38 6.61 -10.90 5.00
CA THR A 38 5.44 -10.94 4.11
C THR A 38 5.75 -10.48 2.70
N TRP A 39 6.81 -9.69 2.51
CA TRP A 39 7.23 -9.28 1.17
C TRP A 39 7.77 -10.48 0.40
N ALA A 40 8.53 -11.37 1.04
CA ALA A 40 8.99 -12.61 0.42
C ALA A 40 7.81 -13.50 -0.01
N GLY A 41 6.78 -13.60 0.85
CA GLY A 41 5.53 -14.32 0.55
C GLY A 41 4.83 -13.76 -0.69
N TYR A 42 4.58 -12.44 -0.72
CA TYR A 42 4.00 -11.77 -1.88
C TYR A 42 4.86 -11.94 -3.15
N ARG A 43 6.18 -11.78 -3.03
CA ARG A 43 7.09 -11.88 -4.18
C ARG A 43 7.03 -13.26 -4.82
N ALA A 44 6.85 -14.33 -4.04
CA ALA A 44 6.73 -15.69 -4.52
C ALA A 44 5.46 -15.93 -5.37
N THR A 45 4.45 -15.05 -5.30
CA THR A 45 3.20 -15.20 -6.08
C THR A 45 3.24 -14.49 -7.43
N VAL A 46 4.32 -13.80 -7.77
CA VAL A 46 4.44 -13.02 -9.01
C VAL A 46 5.62 -13.55 -9.81
N ASP A 47 5.46 -13.73 -11.12
CA ASP A 47 6.59 -14.03 -12.00
C ASP A 47 7.15 -12.73 -12.59
N LEU A 48 8.41 -12.41 -12.29
CA LEU A 48 9.08 -11.21 -12.80
C LEU A 48 10.47 -11.58 -13.30
N GLY A 49 10.86 -11.04 -14.45
CA GLY A 49 12.23 -11.10 -14.91
C GLY A 49 13.20 -10.42 -13.94
N GLU A 50 14.47 -10.82 -14.00
CA GLU A 50 15.55 -10.44 -13.06
C GLU A 50 15.60 -8.93 -12.79
N ARG A 51 15.70 -8.10 -13.83
CA ARG A 51 15.76 -6.64 -13.72
C ARG A 51 14.58 -6.05 -12.93
N MET A 52 13.38 -6.56 -13.17
CA MET A 52 12.17 -6.09 -12.47
C MET A 52 12.15 -6.57 -11.02
N SER A 53 12.63 -7.79 -10.78
CA SER A 53 12.78 -8.35 -9.44
C SER A 53 13.73 -7.51 -8.57
N GLU A 54 14.88 -7.09 -9.12
CA GLU A 54 15.82 -6.20 -8.44
C GLU A 54 15.21 -4.82 -8.14
N GLU A 55 14.45 -4.28 -9.08
CA GLU A 55 13.76 -3.00 -8.91
C GLU A 55 12.71 -3.07 -7.80
N TRP A 56 11.89 -4.12 -7.79
CA TRP A 56 10.90 -4.37 -6.74
C TRP A 56 11.54 -4.57 -5.37
N ALA A 57 12.69 -5.26 -5.30
CA ALA A 57 13.45 -5.42 -4.07
C ALA A 57 13.97 -4.08 -3.51
N ARG A 58 14.30 -3.11 -4.38
CA ARG A 58 14.65 -1.75 -3.94
C ARG A 58 13.45 -1.01 -3.40
N PHE A 59 12.27 -1.17 -4.00
CA PHE A 59 11.05 -0.51 -3.52
C PHE A 59 10.63 -1.06 -2.16
N SER A 60 10.63 -2.38 -2.01
CA SER A 60 10.26 -3.01 -0.74
C SER A 60 11.24 -2.72 0.38
N ARG A 61 12.55 -2.66 0.09
CA ARG A 61 13.52 -2.24 1.10
C ARG A 61 13.22 -0.84 1.62
N ARG A 62 13.02 0.14 0.73
CA ARG A 62 12.69 1.50 1.17
C ARG A 62 11.39 1.58 1.95
N TRP A 63 10.38 0.79 1.58
CA TRP A 63 9.14 0.71 2.33
C TRP A 63 9.34 0.10 3.72
N LYS A 64 10.14 -0.97 3.83
CA LYS A 64 10.52 -1.58 5.11
C LYS A 64 11.24 -0.57 6.00
N ASP A 65 12.21 0.16 5.45
CA ASP A 65 12.96 1.19 6.17
C ASP A 65 12.01 2.29 6.70
N HIS A 66 11.11 2.80 5.84
CA HIS A 66 10.10 3.81 6.22
C HIS A 66 9.17 3.36 7.36
N MET A 67 8.79 2.09 7.35
CA MET A 67 7.91 1.51 8.36
C MET A 67 8.65 1.20 9.67
N ASP A 68 9.92 0.78 9.57
CA ASP A 68 10.79 0.52 10.72
C ASP A 68 11.12 1.80 11.50
N GLU A 69 11.35 2.92 10.81
CA GLU A 69 11.50 4.25 11.43
C GLU A 69 10.28 4.67 12.27
N ARG A 70 9.12 4.05 12.03
CA ARG A 70 7.87 4.28 12.76
C ARG A 70 7.57 3.18 13.79
N GLY A 71 8.48 2.23 13.97
CA GLY A 71 8.34 1.09 14.88
C GLY A 71 7.21 0.14 14.51
N ARG A 72 6.91 -0.01 13.21
CA ARG A 72 5.82 -0.86 12.72
C ARG A 72 6.33 -1.84 11.68
N HIS A 73 5.84 -3.07 11.75
CA HIS A 73 6.06 -4.06 10.70
C HIS A 73 5.50 -3.56 9.36
N HIS A 74 6.20 -3.83 8.24
CA HIS A 74 5.88 -3.27 6.92
C HIS A 74 4.54 -3.71 6.33
N ALA A 75 3.93 -4.74 6.90
CA ALA A 75 2.56 -5.19 6.59
C ALA A 75 1.48 -4.45 7.39
N LEU A 76 1.81 -3.69 8.43
CA LEU A 76 0.85 -3.15 9.40
C LEU A 76 0.70 -1.64 9.31
N ALA A 77 0.89 -1.07 8.12
CA ALA A 77 0.80 0.37 7.93
C ALA A 77 -0.58 0.92 8.26
N GLN A 78 -0.57 2.15 8.75
CA GLN A 78 -1.74 2.99 8.88
C GLN A 78 -1.87 3.88 7.62
N PRO A 79 -3.07 4.41 7.32
CA PRO A 79 -3.23 5.36 6.22
C PRO A 79 -2.26 6.54 6.31
N ASP A 80 -2.01 7.06 7.51
CA ASP A 80 -1.06 8.17 7.73
C ASP A 80 0.39 7.80 7.37
N ASP A 81 0.77 6.52 7.51
CA ASP A 81 2.09 6.04 7.10
C ASP A 81 2.22 6.03 5.59
N VAL A 82 1.14 5.66 4.90
CA VAL A 82 1.08 5.72 3.43
C VAL A 82 1.12 7.16 2.97
N GLU A 83 0.42 8.07 3.64
CA GLU A 83 0.45 9.48 3.27
C GLU A 83 1.84 10.08 3.44
N ALA A 84 2.49 9.86 4.59
CA ALA A 84 3.86 10.31 4.80
C ALA A 84 4.84 9.73 3.75
N TRP A 85 4.61 8.48 3.32
CA TRP A 85 5.38 7.85 2.25
C TRP A 85 5.13 8.50 0.90
N SER A 86 3.87 8.80 0.58
CA SER A 86 3.45 9.48 -0.65
C SER A 86 4.07 10.88 -0.76
N VAL A 87 4.05 11.66 0.33
CA VAL A 87 4.71 12.97 0.42
C VAL A 87 6.19 12.84 0.06
N TRP A 88 6.91 11.95 0.76
CA TRP A 88 8.33 11.73 0.49
C TRP A 88 8.62 11.30 -0.96
N MET A 89 7.76 10.44 -1.54
CA MET A 89 7.92 10.00 -2.92
C MET A 89 7.75 11.12 -3.93
N LEU A 90 6.77 12.02 -3.73
CA LEU A 90 6.55 13.16 -4.62
C LEU A 90 7.64 14.23 -4.49
N ASP A 91 8.23 14.39 -3.31
CA ASP A 91 9.39 15.27 -3.10
C ASP A 91 10.67 14.70 -3.76
N SER A 92 10.80 13.38 -3.78
CA SER A 92 12.03 12.69 -4.21
C SER A 92 12.03 12.28 -5.69
N PHE A 93 10.86 12.13 -6.30
CA PHE A 93 10.71 11.56 -7.63
C PHE A 93 9.62 12.25 -8.44
N SER A 94 9.63 12.06 -9.77
CA SER A 94 8.49 12.44 -10.60
C SER A 94 7.25 11.63 -10.22
N VAL A 95 6.05 12.20 -10.44
CA VAL A 95 4.77 11.51 -10.17
C VAL A 95 4.67 10.13 -10.85
N ASP A 96 5.23 9.98 -12.06
CA ASP A 96 5.29 8.69 -12.77
C ASP A 96 6.15 7.66 -12.04
N ARG A 97 7.28 8.10 -11.48
CA ARG A 97 8.17 7.23 -10.74
C ARG A 97 7.61 6.93 -9.35
N ALA A 98 7.02 7.91 -8.67
CA ALA A 98 6.30 7.72 -7.41
C ALA A 98 5.17 6.68 -7.56
N TYR A 99 4.35 6.81 -8.61
CA TYR A 99 3.32 5.83 -8.96
C TYR A 99 3.88 4.41 -9.13
N GLN A 100 4.98 4.23 -9.86
CA GLN A 100 5.58 2.91 -10.05
C GLN A 100 5.99 2.26 -8.72
N HIS A 101 6.57 3.03 -7.79
CA HIS A 101 6.97 2.50 -6.48
C HIS A 101 5.73 2.19 -5.62
N TRP A 102 4.80 3.15 -5.56
CA TRP A 102 3.57 3.05 -4.78
C TRP A 102 2.72 1.85 -5.19
N ASN A 103 2.54 1.62 -6.50
CA ASN A 103 1.69 0.54 -7.02
C ASN A 103 2.22 -0.86 -6.68
N VAL A 104 3.54 -1.00 -6.56
CA VAL A 104 4.16 -2.27 -6.16
C VAL A 104 3.86 -2.59 -4.70
N ILE A 105 3.90 -1.59 -3.82
CA ILE A 105 3.60 -1.78 -2.40
C ILE A 105 2.09 -1.90 -2.16
N GLU A 106 1.26 -1.16 -2.88
CA GLU A 106 -0.20 -1.35 -2.82
C GLU A 106 -0.59 -2.78 -3.23
N GLY A 107 0.08 -3.37 -4.22
CA GLY A 107 -0.09 -4.78 -4.60
C GLY A 107 0.19 -5.78 -3.47
N LEU A 108 1.16 -5.49 -2.58
CA LEU A 108 1.39 -6.27 -1.36
C LEU A 108 0.14 -6.22 -0.45
N TYR A 109 -0.44 -5.04 -0.24
CA TYR A 109 -1.61 -4.89 0.63
C TYR A 109 -2.89 -5.51 0.06
N ASP A 110 -3.04 -5.49 -1.27
CA ASP A 110 -4.07 -6.26 -1.94
C ASP A 110 -3.86 -7.76 -1.70
N TRP A 111 -2.62 -8.25 -1.83
CA TRP A 111 -2.26 -9.64 -1.53
C TRP A 111 -2.58 -10.04 -0.08
N LEU A 112 -2.14 -9.24 0.88
CA LEU A 112 -2.40 -9.46 2.30
C LEU A 112 -3.91 -9.55 2.61
N LYS A 113 -4.75 -8.80 1.90
CA LYS A 113 -6.19 -8.78 2.11
C LYS A 113 -6.91 -10.03 1.59
N TRP A 114 -6.44 -10.64 0.50
CA TRP A 114 -7.09 -11.83 -0.05
C TRP A 114 -6.46 -13.15 0.42
N HIS A 115 -5.20 -13.13 0.86
CA HIS A 115 -4.49 -14.34 1.27
C HIS A 115 -5.01 -14.84 2.64
N THR A 116 -5.33 -16.14 2.73
CA THR A 116 -6.02 -16.74 3.89
C THR A 116 -5.21 -16.73 5.18
N GLU A 117 -3.89 -16.59 5.08
CA GLU A 117 -2.97 -16.57 6.23
C GLU A 117 -2.82 -15.17 6.85
N HIS A 118 -3.45 -14.16 6.26
CA HIS A 118 -3.31 -12.77 6.68
C HIS A 118 -4.66 -12.18 7.10
N PRO A 119 -4.79 -11.63 8.32
CA PRO A 119 -6.06 -11.16 8.86
C PRO A 119 -6.45 -9.76 8.37
N HIS A 120 -5.93 -9.31 7.22
CA HIS A 120 -6.19 -7.98 6.70
C HIS A 120 -7.63 -7.83 6.23
N THR A 121 -8.32 -6.82 6.74
CA THR A 121 -9.72 -6.52 6.36
C THR A 121 -9.88 -5.24 5.56
N TYR A 122 -8.83 -4.43 5.49
CA TYR A 122 -8.77 -3.18 4.73
C TYR A 122 -7.39 -2.97 4.10
N ASN A 123 -7.32 -2.08 3.11
CA ASN A 123 -6.08 -1.67 2.47
C ASN A 123 -5.78 -0.21 2.87
N PRO A 124 -4.71 0.07 3.64
CA PRO A 124 -4.37 1.42 4.08
C PRO A 124 -4.03 2.36 2.91
N PHE A 125 -3.56 1.83 1.77
CA PHE A 125 -3.27 2.62 0.58
C PHE A 125 -4.55 3.21 -0.04
N HIS A 126 -5.62 2.41 -0.09
CA HIS A 126 -6.91 2.89 -0.58
C HIS A 126 -7.55 3.90 0.38
N MET A 127 -7.38 3.71 1.70
CA MET A 127 -7.88 4.65 2.70
C MET A 127 -7.16 5.99 2.66
N ALA A 128 -5.83 5.99 2.55
CA ALA A 128 -5.05 7.22 2.43
C ALA A 128 -5.37 8.02 1.16
N ALA A 129 -5.76 7.34 0.08
CA ALA A 129 -6.17 7.98 -1.16
C ALA A 129 -7.58 8.61 -1.11
N VAL A 130 -8.36 8.41 -0.05
CA VAL A 130 -9.72 8.98 0.05
C VAL A 130 -9.68 10.50 0.09
N GLU A 131 -8.79 11.05 0.92
CA GLU A 131 -8.63 12.48 1.17
C GLU A 131 -8.31 13.22 -0.14
N PRO A 132 -9.19 14.11 -0.65
CA PRO A 132 -9.03 14.71 -1.98
C PRO A 132 -7.75 15.52 -2.19
N GLU A 133 -7.19 16.10 -1.13
CA GLU A 133 -5.99 16.97 -1.19
C GLU A 133 -4.70 16.25 -0.77
N SER A 134 -4.74 14.93 -0.53
CA SER A 134 -3.57 14.18 -0.07
C SER A 134 -2.56 13.88 -1.19
N SER A 135 -1.28 13.75 -0.83
CA SER A 135 -0.23 13.29 -1.75
C SER A 135 -0.53 11.89 -2.29
N THR A 136 -1.15 11.05 -1.46
CA THR A 136 -1.62 9.73 -1.88
C THR A 136 -2.68 9.83 -2.97
N ARG A 137 -3.59 10.82 -2.89
CA ARG A 137 -4.60 11.06 -3.94
C ARG A 137 -3.98 11.45 -5.27
N GLU A 138 -2.91 12.23 -5.26
CA GLU A 138 -2.19 12.61 -6.47
C GLU A 138 -1.62 11.37 -7.17
N ILE A 139 -0.90 10.52 -6.44
CA ILE A 139 -0.34 9.27 -6.96
C ILE A 139 -1.46 8.33 -7.46
N TRP A 140 -2.57 8.23 -6.71
CA TRP A 140 -3.74 7.45 -7.13
C TRP A 140 -4.33 7.96 -8.44
N SER A 141 -4.51 9.27 -8.57
CA SER A 141 -5.07 9.89 -9.78
C SER A 141 -4.19 9.54 -10.99
N ARG A 142 -2.86 9.57 -10.81
CA ARG A 142 -1.92 9.14 -11.84
C ARG A 142 -2.06 7.66 -12.21
N LYS A 143 -2.29 6.77 -11.24
CA LYS A 143 -2.60 5.35 -11.48
C LYS A 143 -3.85 5.19 -12.36
N ILE A 144 -4.91 5.93 -12.08
CA ILE A 144 -6.18 5.87 -12.84
C ILE A 144 -5.98 6.38 -14.27
N GLU A 145 -5.27 7.48 -14.45
CA GLU A 145 -4.90 8.00 -15.77
C GLU A 145 -4.15 6.97 -16.60
N LYS A 146 -3.10 6.35 -16.05
CA LYS A 146 -2.28 5.34 -16.74
C LYS A 146 -3.05 4.09 -17.13
N ARG A 147 -4.11 3.74 -16.39
CA ARG A 147 -4.94 2.57 -16.69
C ARG A 147 -5.98 2.85 -17.78
N ASN A 148 -6.40 4.10 -17.93
CA ASN A 148 -7.40 4.52 -18.90
C ASN A 148 -6.79 5.00 -20.23
N ALA A 149 -5.47 5.18 -20.27
CA ALA A 149 -4.68 5.51 -21.46
C ALA A 149 -4.34 4.26 -22.27
#